data_AF-A0A3M1M4R1-F1
#
_entry.id   AF-A0A3M1M4R1-F1
#
_cell.length_a   1.000
_cell.length_b   1.000
_cell.length_c   1.000
_cell.angle_alpha   90.00
_cell.angle_beta   90.00
_cell.angle_gamma   90.00
#
_symmetry.space_group_name_H-M   'P 1'
#
loop_
_entity.id
_entity.type
_entity.pdbx_description
1 polymer ?
#
loop_
_entity_poly.entity_id
_entity_poly.type
_entity_poly.pdbx_seq_one_letter_code
_entity_poly.pdbx_strand_id
1 'polypeptide(L)'
;VPEGIDEAREHLVETVQAAMELSGVDESRLLLGGFSQGAMLTVDTALRGLERPPAAACLYSGCLICEREWKPLAGRLQGSTILQSHGRLDPILPFQTGLWLRDMLVEAGCQVEFLEFDGMHTIPLPAIDRTAGILTDLTNAP
;
A
#
# COMPACT_ATOMS: atom_id res chain seq x y z
N VAL A 1 -12.03 7.31 -10.74
CA VAL A 1 -11.88 5.86 -10.47
C VAL A 1 -11.83 5.06 -11.76
N PRO A 2 -10.85 4.16 -11.96
CA PRO A 2 -10.82 3.21 -13.07
C PRO A 2 -12.01 2.23 -13.04
N GLU A 3 -12.39 1.74 -14.22
CA GLU A 3 -13.40 0.68 -14.33
C GLU A 3 -12.94 -0.60 -13.61
N GLY A 4 -13.86 -1.26 -12.88
CA GLY A 4 -13.58 -2.49 -12.15
C GLY A 4 -12.88 -2.33 -10.79
N ILE A 5 -12.46 -1.12 -10.39
CA ILE A 5 -11.77 -0.94 -9.10
C ILE A 5 -12.67 -1.26 -7.90
N ASP A 6 -13.97 -0.95 -8.00
CA ASP A 6 -14.91 -1.21 -6.90
C ASP A 6 -15.12 -2.72 -6.71
N GLU A 7 -15.32 -3.48 -7.78
CA GLU A 7 -15.42 -4.95 -7.75
C GLU A 7 -14.11 -5.59 -7.27
N ALA A 8 -12.95 -5.11 -7.76
CA ALA A 8 -11.66 -5.60 -7.31
C ALA A 8 -11.42 -5.33 -5.81
N ARG A 9 -11.89 -4.17 -5.31
CA ARG A 9 -11.82 -3.83 -3.89
C ARG A 9 -12.69 -4.79 -3.08
N GLU A 10 -13.92 -5.04 -3.50
CA GLU A 10 -14.83 -5.97 -2.83
C GLU A 10 -14.22 -7.37 -2.72
N HIS A 11 -13.71 -7.93 -3.83
CA HIS A 11 -13.03 -9.23 -3.80
C HIS A 11 -11.79 -9.26 -2.91
N LEU A 12 -10.99 -8.18 -2.88
CA LEU A 12 -9.83 -8.11 -2.00
C LEU A 12 -10.24 -8.00 -0.53
N VAL A 13 -11.31 -7.25 -0.21
CA VAL A 13 -11.85 -7.17 1.16
C VAL A 13 -12.29 -8.54 1.64
N GLU A 14 -13.07 -9.28 0.85
CA GLU A 14 -13.49 -10.65 1.18
C GLU A 14 -12.30 -11.58 1.40
N THR A 15 -11.27 -11.48 0.54
CA THR A 15 -10.05 -12.28 0.66
C THR A 15 -9.28 -11.96 1.95
N VAL A 16 -9.14 -10.68 2.29
CA VAL A 16 -8.46 -10.24 3.51
C VAL A 16 -9.20 -10.70 4.75
N GLN A 17 -10.54 -10.56 4.77
CA GLN A 17 -11.38 -11.02 5.87
C GLN A 17 -11.25 -12.52 6.08
N ALA A 18 -11.34 -13.33 5.01
CA ALA A 18 -11.16 -14.77 5.10
C ALA A 18 -9.76 -15.16 5.60
N ALA A 19 -8.71 -14.44 5.19
CA ALA A 19 -7.35 -14.69 5.64
C ALA A 19 -7.14 -14.34 7.13
N MET A 20 -7.75 -13.24 7.59
CA MET A 20 -7.75 -12.85 9.00
C MET A 20 -8.49 -13.85 9.87
N GLU A 21 -9.68 -14.32 9.44
CA GLU A 21 -10.44 -15.35 10.14
C GLU A 21 -9.66 -16.67 10.25
N LEU A 22 -9.00 -17.09 9.18
CA LEU A 22 -8.22 -18.33 9.15
C LEU A 22 -6.98 -18.27 10.05
N SER A 23 -6.33 -17.10 10.13
CA SER A 23 -5.08 -16.92 10.87
C SER A 23 -5.26 -16.45 12.31
N GLY A 24 -6.43 -15.91 12.66
CA GLY A 24 -6.69 -15.24 13.93
C GLY A 24 -5.96 -13.90 14.09
N VAL A 25 -5.44 -13.35 12.98
CA VAL A 25 -4.76 -12.04 12.94
C VAL A 25 -5.81 -10.97 12.68
N ASP A 26 -5.75 -9.86 13.42
CA ASP A 26 -6.60 -8.68 13.17
C ASP A 26 -5.83 -7.58 12.42
N GLU A 27 -6.50 -6.48 12.06
CA GLU A 27 -5.91 -5.42 11.24
C GLU A 27 -4.71 -4.75 11.91
N SER A 28 -4.62 -4.79 13.24
CA SER A 28 -3.48 -4.25 14.01
C SER A 28 -2.17 -5.01 13.81
N ARG A 29 -2.24 -6.18 13.16
CA ARG A 29 -1.09 -7.01 12.79
C ARG A 29 -1.09 -7.38 11.30
N LEU A 30 -1.99 -6.80 10.52
CA LEU A 30 -2.10 -7.02 9.08
C LEU A 30 -1.11 -6.14 8.33
N LEU A 31 -0.30 -6.76 7.47
CA LEU A 31 0.39 -6.08 6.38
C LEU A 31 -0.36 -6.36 5.09
N LEU A 32 -0.86 -5.31 4.44
CA LEU A 32 -1.43 -5.41 3.09
C LEU A 32 -0.45 -4.81 2.07
N GLY A 33 -0.17 -5.52 0.98
CA GLY A 33 0.80 -5.03 0.02
C GLY A 33 0.56 -5.53 -1.39
N GLY A 34 1.11 -4.81 -2.37
CA GLY A 34 0.95 -5.16 -3.76
C GLY A 34 1.95 -4.47 -4.68
N PHE A 35 2.06 -5.01 -5.89
CA PHE A 35 2.93 -4.51 -6.96
C PHE A 35 2.09 -3.94 -8.11
N SER A 36 2.49 -2.79 -8.65
CA SER A 36 1.84 -2.12 -9.78
C SER A 36 0.34 -1.87 -9.49
N GLN A 37 -0.56 -2.45 -10.28
CA GLN A 37 -2.01 -2.40 -10.02
C GLN A 37 -2.38 -2.92 -8.61
N GLY A 38 -1.67 -3.92 -8.10
CA GLY A 38 -1.88 -4.43 -6.74
C GLY A 38 -1.54 -3.40 -5.65
N ALA A 39 -0.57 -2.51 -5.89
CA ALA A 39 -0.26 -1.41 -4.96
C ALA A 39 -1.41 -0.40 -4.94
N MET A 40 -1.99 -0.10 -6.10
CA MET A 40 -3.12 0.82 -6.23
C MET A 40 -4.37 0.24 -5.55
N LEU A 41 -4.64 -1.04 -5.76
CA LEU A 41 -5.74 -1.75 -5.10
C LEU A 41 -5.52 -1.84 -3.58
N THR A 42 -4.28 -2.04 -3.12
CA THR A 42 -3.93 -1.99 -1.70
C THR A 42 -4.34 -0.65 -1.06
N VAL A 43 -4.01 0.47 -1.71
CA VAL A 43 -4.39 1.80 -1.23
C VAL A 43 -5.91 1.98 -1.24
N ASP A 44 -6.59 1.61 -2.31
CA ASP A 44 -8.05 1.74 -2.41
C ASP A 44 -8.77 0.90 -1.34
N THR A 45 -8.36 -0.36 -1.16
CA THR A 45 -8.90 -1.26 -0.14
C THR A 45 -8.63 -0.76 1.27
N ALA A 46 -7.42 -0.28 1.57
CA ALA A 46 -7.11 0.23 2.91
C ALA A 46 -7.88 1.52 3.24
N LEU A 47 -8.13 2.38 2.25
CA LEU A 47 -8.85 3.65 2.46
C LEU A 47 -10.37 3.48 2.45
N ARG A 48 -10.92 2.59 1.62
CA ARG A 48 -12.35 2.54 1.31
C ARG A 48 -13.01 1.19 1.54
N GLY A 49 -12.24 0.13 1.77
CA GLY A 49 -12.73 -1.25 1.87
C GLY A 49 -12.70 -1.80 3.29
N LEU A 50 -11.57 -1.68 3.98
CA LEU A 50 -11.41 -2.22 5.32
C LEU A 50 -12.07 -1.34 6.39
N GLU A 51 -12.64 -1.99 7.41
CA GLU A 51 -13.21 -1.31 8.57
C GLU A 51 -12.12 -0.51 9.31
N ARG A 52 -10.99 -1.16 9.59
CA ARG A 52 -9.77 -0.56 10.15
C ARG A 52 -8.62 -0.58 9.14
N PRO A 53 -7.73 0.42 9.14
CA PRO A 53 -6.55 0.40 8.28
C PRO A 53 -5.60 -0.75 8.68
N PRO A 54 -4.83 -1.33 7.74
CA PRO A 54 -3.81 -2.32 8.08
C PRO A 54 -2.70 -1.66 8.90
N ALA A 55 -2.06 -2.42 9.79
CA ALA A 55 -0.90 -1.95 10.55
C ALA A 55 0.27 -1.54 9.65
N ALA A 56 0.42 -2.19 8.49
CA ALA A 56 1.40 -1.80 7.49
C ALA A 56 0.87 -1.91 6.05
N ALA A 57 1.40 -1.05 5.18
CA ALA A 57 1.17 -1.10 3.74
C ALA A 57 2.49 -1.15 2.97
N CYS A 58 2.61 -2.07 2.01
CA CYS A 58 3.77 -2.18 1.12
C CYS A 58 3.37 -1.95 -0.34
N LEU A 59 3.81 -0.83 -0.92
CA LEU A 59 3.35 -0.28 -2.18
C LEU A 59 4.50 -0.26 -3.21
N TYR A 60 4.57 -1.27 -4.08
CA TYR A 60 5.66 -1.37 -5.05
C TYR A 60 5.20 -0.91 -6.43
N SER A 61 5.92 0.05 -7.03
CA SER A 61 5.60 0.63 -8.34
C SER A 61 4.13 1.11 -8.44
N GLY A 62 3.63 1.74 -7.37
CA GLY A 62 2.25 2.24 -7.28
C GLY A 62 2.05 3.62 -7.92
N CYS A 63 0.79 4.01 -8.13
CA CYS A 63 0.41 5.27 -8.76
C CYS A 63 -0.83 5.86 -8.07
N LEU A 64 -0.93 7.19 -8.01
CA LEU A 64 -2.14 7.90 -7.61
C LEU A 64 -3.19 7.84 -8.74
N ILE A 65 -4.19 6.95 -8.62
CA ILE A 65 -5.21 6.73 -9.68
C ILE A 65 -6.62 7.25 -9.33
N CYS A 66 -6.89 7.53 -8.06
CA CYS A 66 -8.21 7.97 -7.57
C CYS A 66 -8.05 9.16 -6.59
N GLU A 67 -7.33 10.20 -7.00
CA GLU A 67 -6.99 11.33 -6.10
C GLU A 67 -8.22 11.94 -5.41
N ARG A 68 -9.31 12.15 -6.14
CA ARG A 68 -10.54 12.75 -5.61
C ARG A 68 -11.17 11.91 -4.49
N GLU A 69 -11.07 10.59 -4.60
CA GLU A 69 -11.63 9.63 -3.64
C GLU A 69 -10.64 9.33 -2.50
N TRP A 70 -9.35 9.24 -2.79
CA TRP A 70 -8.32 8.88 -1.82
C TRP A 70 -7.90 10.04 -0.93
N LYS A 71 -7.70 11.25 -1.49
CA LYS A 71 -7.17 12.40 -0.75
C LYS A 71 -7.98 12.76 0.51
N PRO A 72 -9.33 12.78 0.49
CA PRO A 72 -10.12 13.05 1.70
C PRO A 72 -10.03 11.96 2.78
N LEU A 73 -9.64 10.73 2.39
CA LEU A 73 -9.61 9.55 3.25
C LEU A 73 -8.19 9.18 3.70
N ALA A 74 -7.17 9.75 3.08
CA ALA A 74 -5.76 9.40 3.27
C ALA A 74 -5.31 9.42 4.75
N GLY A 75 -5.90 10.31 5.56
CA GLY A 75 -5.65 10.38 7.01
C GLY A 75 -5.98 9.08 7.76
N ARG A 76 -6.79 8.17 7.19
CA ARG A 76 -7.03 6.83 7.75
C ARG A 76 -5.76 6.01 7.91
N LEU A 77 -4.71 6.28 7.12
CA LEU A 77 -3.44 5.54 7.17
C LEU A 77 -2.38 6.21 8.06
N GLN A 78 -2.71 7.25 8.82
CA GLN A 78 -1.76 7.94 9.71
C GLN A 78 -1.08 6.99 10.72
N GLY A 79 -1.81 5.96 11.19
CA GLY A 79 -1.28 4.96 12.11
C GLY A 79 -0.58 3.77 11.44
N SER A 80 -0.60 3.69 10.10
CA SER A 80 0.00 2.59 9.36
C SER A 80 1.48 2.86 9.06
N THR A 81 2.31 1.82 9.16
CA THR A 81 3.67 1.87 8.60
C THR A 81 3.60 1.71 7.08
N ILE A 82 3.98 2.72 6.31
CA ILE A 82 3.89 2.66 4.84
C ILE A 82 5.29 2.55 4.25
N LEU A 83 5.56 1.46 3.54
CA LEU A 83 6.69 1.31 2.65
C LEU A 83 6.21 1.50 1.21
N GLN A 84 6.84 2.39 0.46
CA GLN A 84 6.60 2.55 -0.96
C GLN A 84 7.94 2.48 -1.72
N SER A 85 7.97 1.80 -2.85
CA SER A 85 9.17 1.75 -3.70
C SER A 85 8.84 1.97 -5.16
N HIS A 86 9.70 2.69 -5.90
CA HIS A 86 9.47 2.99 -7.32
C HIS A 86 10.78 3.13 -8.09
N GLY A 87 10.85 2.53 -9.28
CA GLY A 87 12.01 2.62 -10.16
C GLY A 87 12.06 3.95 -10.93
N ARG A 88 13.20 4.64 -10.93
CA ARG A 88 13.38 5.92 -11.62
C ARG A 88 13.33 5.79 -13.15
N LEU A 89 13.56 4.58 -13.66
CA LEU A 89 13.59 4.25 -15.09
C LEU A 89 12.36 3.42 -15.51
N ASP A 90 11.33 3.37 -14.68
CA ASP A 90 10.09 2.62 -14.96
C ASP A 90 9.44 3.11 -16.27
N PRO A 91 9.40 2.27 -17.32
CA PRO A 91 8.84 2.65 -18.61
C PRO A 91 7.32 2.45 -18.69
N ILE A 92 6.71 1.83 -17.68
CA ILE A 92 5.28 1.48 -17.63
C ILE A 92 4.55 2.54 -16.81
N LEU A 93 5.04 2.83 -15.60
CA LEU A 93 4.47 3.84 -14.71
C LEU A 93 5.54 4.90 -14.41
N PRO A 94 5.42 6.11 -14.99
CA PRO A 94 6.40 7.16 -14.77
C PRO A 94 6.64 7.43 -13.29
N PHE A 95 7.89 7.51 -12.87
CA PHE A 95 8.31 7.72 -11.47
C PHE A 95 7.54 8.85 -10.75
N GLN A 96 7.19 9.91 -11.48
CA GLN A 96 6.42 11.04 -10.98
C GLN A 96 5.05 10.65 -10.39
N THR A 97 4.40 9.61 -10.92
CA THR A 97 3.09 9.17 -10.41
C THR A 97 3.21 8.47 -9.06
N GLY A 98 4.33 7.79 -8.80
CA GLY A 98 4.70 7.28 -7.48
C GLY A 98 4.97 8.41 -6.49
N LEU A 99 5.63 9.50 -6.93
CA LEU A 99 5.83 10.69 -6.09
C LEU A 99 4.50 11.32 -5.68
N TRP A 100 3.53 11.45 -6.60
CA TRP A 100 2.21 11.98 -6.26
C TRP A 100 1.47 11.13 -5.24
N LEU A 101 1.58 9.80 -5.33
CA LEU A 101 1.02 8.90 -4.32
C LEU A 101 1.66 9.12 -2.94
N ARG A 102 3.00 9.17 -2.90
CA ARG A 102 3.76 9.46 -1.68
C ARG A 102 3.32 10.81 -1.08
N ASP A 103 3.30 11.85 -1.89
CA ASP A 103 3.01 13.21 -1.47
C ASP A 103 1.59 13.33 -0.91
N MET A 104 0.60 12.70 -1.55
CA MET A 104 -0.77 12.64 -1.04
C MET A 104 -0.85 12.00 0.36
N LEU A 105 -0.11 10.91 0.59
CA LEU A 105 -0.07 10.23 1.90
C LEU A 105 0.67 11.07 2.95
N VAL A 106 1.80 11.69 2.59
CA VAL A 106 2.60 12.55 3.48
C VAL A 106 1.82 13.82 3.84
N GLU A 107 1.16 14.47 2.88
CA GLU A 107 0.27 15.62 3.11
C GLU A 107 -0.86 15.28 4.09
N ALA A 108 -1.34 14.03 4.06
CA ALA A 108 -2.33 13.52 5.00
C ALA A 108 -1.76 13.14 6.38
N GLY A 109 -0.46 13.32 6.61
CA GLY A 109 0.22 13.04 7.88
C GLY A 109 0.67 11.58 8.06
N CYS A 110 0.65 10.77 7.00
CA CYS A 110 1.12 9.39 7.06
C CYS A 110 2.64 9.32 7.09
N GLN A 111 3.19 8.33 7.80
CA GLN A 111 4.62 8.04 7.77
C GLN A 111 4.93 7.12 6.59
N VAL A 112 5.54 7.68 5.55
CA VAL A 112 5.92 6.95 4.32
C VAL A 112 7.43 6.82 4.21
N GLU A 113 7.92 5.59 4.26
CA GLU A 113 9.28 5.24 3.84
C GLU A 113 9.27 5.02 2.32
N PHE A 114 9.90 5.95 1.57
CA PHE A 114 9.93 5.91 0.12
C PHE A 114 11.31 5.49 -0.41
N LEU A 115 11.39 4.30 -0.99
CA LEU A 115 12.59 3.70 -1.57
C LEU A 115 12.59 3.84 -3.09
N GLU A 116 13.20 4.91 -3.60
CA GLU A 116 13.53 5.03 -5.02
C GLU A 116 14.78 4.24 -5.39
N PHE A 117 14.85 3.75 -6.63
CA PHE A 117 16.02 3.02 -7.13
C PHE A 117 16.25 3.26 -8.63
N ASP A 118 17.51 3.16 -9.06
CA ASP A 118 17.91 3.25 -10.47
C ASP A 118 17.58 1.94 -11.20
N GLY A 119 16.29 1.73 -11.46
CA GLY A 119 15.80 0.54 -12.14
C GLY A 119 14.42 0.72 -12.77
N MET A 120 13.97 -0.34 -13.42
CA MET A 120 12.74 -0.39 -14.21
C MET A 120 11.53 -0.76 -13.32
N HIS A 121 10.43 -1.20 -13.95
CA HIS A 121 9.22 -1.69 -13.28
C HIS A 121 9.46 -3.03 -12.56
N THR A 122 9.93 -2.99 -11.31
CA THR A 122 10.26 -4.18 -10.51
C THR A 122 10.26 -3.89 -9.01
N ILE A 123 10.56 -4.89 -8.19
CA ILE A 123 10.75 -4.77 -6.74
C ILE A 123 12.25 -4.92 -6.44
N PRO A 124 12.93 -3.89 -5.92
CA PRO A 124 14.36 -3.96 -5.65
C PRO A 124 14.61 -4.73 -4.34
N LEU A 125 15.78 -5.37 -4.21
CA LEU A 125 16.16 -6.10 -2.98
C LEU A 125 15.99 -5.28 -1.69
N PRO A 126 16.41 -3.99 -1.62
CA PRO A 126 16.16 -3.16 -0.44
C PRO A 126 14.69 -3.08 -0.01
N ALA A 127 13.75 -3.10 -0.96
CA ALA A 127 12.33 -3.08 -0.63
C ALA A 127 11.86 -4.44 -0.08
N ILE A 128 12.40 -5.55 -0.58
CA ILE A 128 12.13 -6.89 -0.05
C ILE A 128 12.67 -7.01 1.38
N ASP A 129 13.93 -6.60 1.61
CA ASP A 129 14.57 -6.63 2.92
C ASP A 129 13.80 -5.78 3.92
N ARG A 130 13.36 -4.58 3.50
CA ARG A 130 12.58 -3.71 4.37
C ARG A 130 11.23 -4.31 4.74
N THR A 131 10.54 -4.93 3.79
CA THR A 131 9.28 -5.64 4.03
C THR A 131 9.46 -6.81 5.01
N ALA A 132 10.54 -7.58 4.88
CA ALA A 132 10.85 -8.63 5.85
C ALA A 132 11.06 -8.06 7.27
N GLY A 133 11.71 -6.89 7.37
CA GLY A 133 11.83 -6.16 8.63
C GLY A 133 10.46 -5.77 9.22
N ILE A 134 9.58 -5.16 8.42
CA ILE A 134 8.23 -4.77 8.87
C ILE A 134 7.43 -5.99 9.33
N LEU A 135 7.47 -7.10 8.60
CA LEU A 135 6.82 -8.35 9.02
C LEU A 135 7.36 -8.86 10.36
N THR A 136 8.69 -8.81 10.54
CA THR A 136 9.34 -9.19 11.79
C THR A 136 8.84 -8.33 12.96
N ASP A 137 8.76 -7.02 12.76
CA ASP A 137 8.26 -6.08 13.77
C ASP A 137 6.80 -6.38 14.16
N LEU A 138 5.92 -6.64 13.18
CA LEU A 138 4.51 -7.00 13.42
C LEU A 138 4.34 -8.36 14.14
N THR A 139 5.25 -9.29 13.90
CA THR A 139 5.22 -10.59 14.59
C THR A 139 5.71 -10.52 16.04
N ASN A 140 6.62 -9.60 16.34
CA ASN A 140 7.22 -9.43 17.67
C ASN A 140 6.53 -8.37 18.54
N ALA A 141 5.60 -7.58 17.97
CA ALA A 141 4.80 -6.64 18.74
C ALA A 141 4.02 -7.38 19.85
N PRO A 142 4.01 -6.83 21.08
CA PRO A 142 3.41 -7.48 22.25
C PRO A 142 1.89 -7.63 22.17
#